data_AF-A0A846PS03-F1
#
_entry.id   AF-A0A846PS03-F1
#
_cell.length_a   1.000
_cell.length_b   1.000
_cell.length_c   1.000
_cell.angle_alpha   90.00
_cell.angle_beta   90.00
_cell.angle_gamma   90.00
#
_symmetry.space_group_name_H-M   'P 1'
#
loop_
_entity.id
_entity.type
_entity.pdbx_description
1 polymer ?
#
loop_
_entity_poly.entity_id
_entity_poly.type
_entity_poly.pdbx_seq_one_letter_code
_entity_poly.pdbx_strand_id
1 'polypeptide(L)'
;MLEYLLLFLIVLVIAYLMQEVVNFAFFLPSFFIRDKKFECLRCGKCCRKATPMTEEDMKLIEKHGHKRKDFVRGFGPFKTFKKKNGYCIFLGISDSKATCSIYPYRAKACRDFPFKKIFGFELKDWRCSSLKK
;
A
#
# COMPACT_ATOMS: atom_id res chain seq x y z
N MET A 1 40.96 11.40 -13.63
CA MET A 1 40.11 10.19 -13.78
C MET A 1 39.89 9.48 -12.44
N LEU A 2 40.94 9.21 -11.65
CA LEU A 2 40.83 8.54 -10.35
C LEU A 2 40.02 9.32 -9.30
N GLU A 3 40.17 10.65 -9.24
CA GLU A 3 39.39 11.50 -8.33
C GLU A 3 37.89 11.47 -8.63
N TYR A 4 37.51 11.53 -9.92
CA TYR A 4 36.12 11.40 -10.35
C TYR A 4 35.54 10.01 -10.04
N LEU A 5 36.36 8.95 -10.15
CA LEU A 5 35.96 7.59 -9.77
C LEU A 5 35.73 7.48 -8.25
N LEU A 6 36.61 8.06 -7.44
CA LEU A 6 36.48 8.07 -5.99
C LEU A 6 35.23 8.84 -5.55
N LEU A 7 34.98 10.02 -6.11
CA LEU A 7 33.76 10.80 -5.85
C LEU A 7 32.50 10.03 -6.23
N PHE A 8 32.51 9.34 -7.38
CA PHE A 8 31.38 8.51 -7.81
C PHE A 8 31.08 7.35 -6.84
N LEU A 9 32.12 6.65 -6.37
CA LEU A 9 31.96 5.57 -5.38
C LEU A 9 31.41 6.09 -4.05
N ILE A 10 31.90 7.25 -3.58
CA ILE A 10 31.38 7.89 -2.36
C ILE A 10 29.90 8.22 -2.50
N VAL A 11 29.48 8.78 -3.64
CA VAL A 11 28.06 9.09 -3.91
C VAL A 11 27.20 7.83 -3.88
N LEU A 12 27.66 6.71 -4.46
CA LEU A 12 26.93 5.45 -4.43
C LEU A 12 26.79 4.88 -3.01
N VAL A 13 27.87 4.94 -2.20
CA VAL A 13 27.83 4.51 -0.80
C VAL A 13 26.88 5.38 0.01
N ILE A 14 26.93 6.71 -0.14
CA ILE A 14 26.00 7.63 0.52
C ILE A 14 24.57 7.33 0.09
N ALA A 15 24.30 7.16 -1.21
CA ALA A 15 22.97 6.82 -1.71
C ALA A 15 22.45 5.50 -1.11
N TYR A 16 23.31 4.48 -1.00
CA TYR A 16 22.98 3.21 -0.37
C TYR A 16 22.65 3.36 1.13
N LEU A 17 23.51 4.06 1.89
CA LEU A 17 23.28 4.32 3.32
C LEU A 17 22.01 5.14 3.56
N MET A 18 21.75 6.13 2.71
CA MET A 18 20.53 6.94 2.76
C MET A 18 19.28 6.08 2.55
N GLN A 19 19.35 5.07 1.68
CA GLN A 19 18.24 4.16 1.43
C GLN A 19 17.90 3.32 2.68
N GLU A 20 18.91 2.87 3.43
CA GLU A 20 18.69 2.15 4.69
C GLU A 20 18.10 3.03 5.79
N VAL A 21 18.53 4.29 5.89
CA VAL A 21 17.93 5.26 6.83
C VAL A 21 16.46 5.49 6.53
N VAL A 22 16.08 5.60 5.25
CA VAL A 22 14.68 5.74 4.83
C VAL A 22 13.87 4.49 5.19
N ASN A 23 14.42 3.29 4.96
CA ASN A 23 13.77 2.03 5.34
C ASN A 23 13.51 1.97 6.85
N PHE A 24 14.51 2.37 7.66
CA PHE A 24 14.41 2.41 9.11
C PHE A 24 13.41 3.46 9.61
N ALA A 25 13.41 4.65 9.01
CA ALA A 25 12.46 5.72 9.34
C ALA A 25 11.00 5.32 9.05
N PHE A 26 10.75 4.46 8.05
CA PHE A 26 9.42 3.90 7.79
C PHE A 26 9.02 2.83 8.82
N PHE A 27 10.00 2.07 9.31
CA PHE A 27 9.82 1.00 10.28
C PHE A 27 9.51 1.53 11.68
N LEU A 28 10.25 2.53 12.16
CA LEU A 28 10.15 3.09 13.51
C LEU A 28 8.71 3.43 13.94
N PRO A 29 7.93 4.27 13.22
CA PRO A 29 6.55 4.59 13.61
C PRO A 29 5.66 3.34 13.67
N SER A 30 5.88 2.39 12.76
CA SER A 30 5.12 1.15 12.68
C SER A 30 5.40 0.23 13.89
N PHE A 31 6.62 0.29 14.43
CA PHE A 31 7.02 -0.43 15.64
C PHE A 31 6.35 0.15 16.90
N PHE A 32 6.35 1.47 17.07
CA PHE A 32 5.75 2.12 18.24
C PHE A 32 4.22 1.96 18.31
N ILE A 33 3.53 1.77 17.18
CA ILE A 33 2.08 1.56 17.15
C ILE A 33 1.70 0.07 17.08
N ARG A 34 2.67 -0.84 17.14
CA ARG A 34 2.44 -2.28 16.92
C ARG A 34 1.34 -2.84 17.82
N ASP A 35 1.29 -2.41 19.08
CA ASP A 35 0.37 -2.96 20.08
C ASP A 35 -0.98 -2.21 20.15
N LYS A 36 -1.15 -1.10 19.39
CA LYS A 36 -2.43 -0.36 19.34
C LYS A 36 -3.54 -1.21 18.74
N LYS A 37 -4.70 -1.31 19.40
CA LYS A 37 -5.88 -2.00 18.84
C LYS A 37 -6.30 -1.33 17.52
N PHE A 38 -6.63 -2.15 16.52
CA PHE A 38 -7.08 -1.66 15.23
C PHE A 38 -8.60 -1.85 15.09
N GLU A 39 -9.30 -0.74 14.83
CA GLU A 39 -10.70 -0.74 14.44
C GLU A 39 -10.92 0.12 13.20
N CYS A 40 -11.51 -0.45 12.15
CA CYS A 40 -11.69 0.28 10.91
C CYS A 40 -12.70 1.43 11.07
N LEU A 41 -12.22 2.67 10.98
CA LEU A 41 -13.06 3.87 11.02
C LEU A 41 -13.94 4.07 9.77
N ARG A 42 -13.83 3.17 8.77
CA ARG A 42 -14.47 3.31 7.45
C ARG A 42 -14.23 4.69 6.81
N CYS A 43 -13.02 5.24 6.95
CA CYS A 43 -12.66 6.56 6.43
C CYS A 43 -12.25 6.58 4.94
N GLY A 44 -12.07 5.41 4.31
CA GLY A 44 -11.70 5.30 2.88
C GLY A 44 -10.28 5.75 2.51
N LYS A 45 -9.48 6.29 3.44
CA LYS A 45 -8.12 6.79 3.12
C LYS A 45 -7.16 5.71 2.62
N CYS A 46 -7.38 4.43 2.97
CA CYS A 46 -6.61 3.32 2.41
C CYS A 46 -6.81 3.18 0.89
N CYS A 47 -7.97 3.56 0.35
CA CYS A 47 -8.26 3.53 -1.09
C CYS A 47 -7.48 4.57 -1.90
N ARG A 48 -6.79 5.53 -1.26
CA ARG A 48 -5.85 6.42 -1.97
C ARG A 48 -4.55 5.72 -2.36
N LYS A 49 -4.18 4.63 -1.68
CA LYS A 49 -2.91 3.93 -1.90
C LYS A 49 -2.92 3.24 -3.25
N ALA A 50 -1.79 3.25 -3.95
CA ALA A 50 -1.56 2.33 -5.05
C ALA A 50 -1.45 0.93 -4.44
N THR A 51 -2.48 0.11 -4.64
CA THR A 51 -2.55 -1.22 -4.04
C THR A 51 -2.22 -2.24 -5.12
N PRO A 52 -1.14 -3.04 -4.95
CA PRO A 52 -0.82 -4.09 -5.89
C PRO A 52 -1.89 -5.18 -5.86
N MET A 53 -2.10 -5.81 -7.01
CA MET A 53 -3.01 -6.95 -7.16
C MET A 53 -2.24 -8.11 -7.77
N THR A 54 -2.47 -9.32 -7.27
CA THR A 54 -1.96 -10.54 -7.90
C THR A 54 -2.86 -10.96 -9.07
N GLU A 55 -2.42 -11.97 -9.83
CA GLU A 55 -3.23 -12.54 -10.89
C GLU A 55 -4.50 -13.21 -10.34
N GLU A 56 -4.41 -13.81 -9.15
CA GLU A 56 -5.53 -14.41 -8.41
C GLU A 56 -6.53 -13.35 -7.98
N ASP A 57 -6.06 -12.19 -7.48
CA ASP A 57 -6.93 -11.07 -7.12
C ASP A 57 -7.73 -10.57 -8.33
N MET A 58 -7.09 -10.46 -9.50
CA MET A 58 -7.77 -10.02 -10.72
C MET A 58 -8.80 -11.03 -11.22
N LYS A 59 -8.45 -12.33 -11.25
CA LYS A 59 -9.38 -13.41 -11.62
C LYS A 59 -10.59 -13.48 -10.70
N LEU A 60 -10.39 -13.26 -9.39
CA LEU A 60 -11.47 -13.23 -8.41
C LEU A 60 -12.46 -12.09 -8.73
N ILE A 61 -11.96 -10.90 -9.03
CA ILE A 61 -12.81 -9.73 -9.36
C ILE A 61 -13.52 -9.94 -10.71
N GLU A 62 -12.86 -10.57 -11.69
CA GLU A 62 -13.46 -10.91 -12.99
C GLU A 62 -14.61 -11.90 -12.86
N LYS A 63 -14.49 -12.91 -12.00
CA LYS A 63 -15.55 -13.88 -11.72
C LYS A 63 -16.84 -13.22 -11.22
N HIS A 64 -16.74 -12.00 -10.66
CA HIS A 64 -17.87 -11.23 -10.14
C HIS A 64 -18.33 -10.13 -11.11
N GLY A 65 -18.01 -10.24 -12.40
CA GLY A 65 -18.63 -9.43 -13.47
C GLY A 65 -17.87 -8.17 -13.86
N HIS A 66 -16.66 -7.95 -13.35
CA HIS A 66 -15.84 -6.79 -13.72
C HIS A 66 -14.82 -7.16 -14.80
N LYS A 67 -14.73 -6.39 -15.89
CA LYS A 67 -13.71 -6.64 -16.92
C LYS A 67 -12.38 -6.06 -16.46
N ARG A 68 -11.27 -6.79 -16.64
CA ARG A 68 -9.92 -6.36 -16.24
C ARG A 68 -9.58 -4.94 -16.65
N LYS A 69 -9.92 -4.58 -17.89
CA LYS A 69 -9.68 -3.25 -18.44
C LYS A 69 -10.37 -2.12 -17.67
N ASP A 70 -11.43 -2.41 -16.92
CA ASP A 70 -12.21 -1.40 -16.20
C ASP A 70 -11.59 -1.08 -14.84
N PHE A 71 -10.84 -2.00 -14.24
CA PHE A 71 -10.31 -1.85 -12.88
C PHE A 71 -8.79 -1.96 -12.74
N VAL A 72 -8.07 -2.46 -13.75
CA VAL A 72 -6.62 -2.63 -13.69
C VAL A 72 -5.89 -1.48 -14.41
N ARG A 73 -4.81 -1.00 -13.79
CA ARG A 73 -3.82 -0.08 -14.37
C ARG A 73 -2.41 -0.63 -14.12
N GLY A 74 -1.53 -0.46 -15.09
CA GLY A 74 -0.12 -0.88 -15.01
C GLY A 74 0.20 -2.03 -15.95
N PHE A 75 1.46 -2.44 -15.97
CA PHE A 75 1.98 -3.45 -16.89
C PHE A 75 2.86 -4.47 -16.14
N GLY A 76 2.98 -5.67 -16.71
CA GLY A 76 3.80 -6.75 -16.14
C GLY A 76 3.42 -7.04 -14.67
N PRO A 77 4.39 -7.09 -13.74
CA PRO A 77 4.13 -7.34 -12.32
C PRO A 77 3.57 -6.12 -11.58
N PHE A 78 3.60 -4.92 -12.17
CA PHE A 78 3.23 -3.66 -11.51
C PHE A 78 1.77 -3.28 -11.77
N LYS A 79 0.83 -4.20 -11.46
CA LYS A 79 -0.61 -3.99 -11.65
C LYS A 79 -1.27 -3.47 -10.37
N THR A 80 -2.05 -2.40 -10.50
CA THR A 80 -2.77 -1.75 -9.39
C THR A 80 -4.20 -1.41 -9.81
N PHE A 81 -5.07 -1.11 -8.83
CA PHE A 81 -6.41 -0.62 -9.12
C PHE A 81 -6.35 0.72 -9.87
N LYS A 82 -7.21 0.89 -10.88
CA LYS A 82 -7.53 2.19 -11.46
C LYS A 82 -8.04 3.13 -10.37
N LYS A 83 -7.84 4.42 -10.60
CA LYS A 83 -8.28 5.47 -9.69
C LYS A 83 -9.21 6.46 -10.40
N LYS A 84 -10.22 6.91 -9.67
CA LYS A 84 -11.08 8.06 -10.00
C LYS A 84 -10.93 9.09 -8.89
N ASN A 85 -10.60 10.33 -9.24
CA ASN A 85 -10.38 11.43 -8.27
C ASN A 85 -9.36 11.09 -7.17
N GLY A 86 -8.30 10.35 -7.51
CA GLY A 86 -7.23 9.96 -6.57
C GLY A 86 -7.55 8.77 -5.64
N TYR A 87 -8.73 8.17 -5.74
CA TYR A 87 -9.14 6.99 -4.98
C TYR A 87 -9.41 5.80 -5.88
N CYS A 88 -9.33 4.58 -5.34
CA CYS A 88 -9.76 3.35 -6.00
C CYS A 88 -11.18 3.51 -6.59
N ILE A 89 -11.38 3.04 -7.81
CA ILE A 89 -12.68 3.14 -8.51
C ILE A 89 -13.84 2.43 -7.80
N PHE A 90 -13.54 1.49 -6.90
CA PHE A 90 -14.54 0.74 -6.14
C PHE A 90 -14.93 1.40 -4.82
N LEU A 91 -14.36 2.58 -4.51
CA LEU A 91 -14.71 3.35 -3.33
C LEU A 91 -16.06 4.06 -3.55
N GLY A 92 -17.01 3.79 -2.66
CA GLY A 92 -18.22 4.58 -2.44
C GLY A 92 -18.11 5.37 -1.14
N ILE A 93 -18.76 6.52 -1.07
CA ILE A 93 -18.91 7.31 0.16
C ILE A 93 -20.40 7.65 0.31
N SER A 94 -21.00 7.24 1.42
CA SER A 94 -22.37 7.61 1.83
C SER A 94 -22.33 7.99 3.30
N ASP A 95 -23.02 9.06 3.70
CA ASP A 95 -23.16 9.47 5.10
C ASP A 95 -21.83 9.55 5.84
N SER A 96 -20.82 10.12 5.18
CA SER A 96 -19.43 10.23 5.66
C SER A 96 -18.72 8.89 5.95
N LYS A 97 -19.29 7.75 5.55
CA LYS A 97 -18.69 6.41 5.67
C LYS A 97 -18.29 5.86 4.30
N ALA A 98 -17.08 5.33 4.24
CA ALA A 98 -16.59 4.64 3.06
C ALA A 98 -17.18 3.22 2.97
N THR A 99 -17.57 2.87 1.74
CA THR A 99 -17.98 1.53 1.32
C THR A 99 -17.10 1.09 0.16
N CYS A 100 -16.98 -0.22 -0.03
CA CYS A 100 -16.30 -0.77 -1.19
C CYS A 100 -17.30 -1.63 -1.95
N SER A 101 -17.56 -1.34 -3.22
CA SER A 101 -18.48 -2.13 -4.03
C SER A 101 -18.04 -3.59 -4.15
N ILE A 102 -16.74 -3.84 -4.00
CA ILE A 102 -16.11 -5.16 -4.08
C ILE A 102 -15.69 -5.73 -2.73
N TYR A 103 -16.28 -5.28 -1.62
CA TYR A 103 -15.80 -5.59 -0.26
C TYR A 103 -15.53 -7.09 0.03
N PRO A 104 -16.39 -8.05 -0.40
CA PRO A 104 -16.16 -9.47 -0.16
C PRO A 104 -15.00 -10.06 -0.99
N TYR A 105 -14.73 -9.49 -2.17
CA TYR A 105 -13.75 -9.98 -3.15
C TYR A 105 -12.58 -9.00 -3.32
N ARG A 106 -12.29 -8.21 -2.28
CA ARG A 106 -11.13 -7.30 -2.22
C ARG A 106 -9.84 -8.06 -2.46
N ALA A 107 -8.89 -7.43 -3.15
CA ALA A 107 -7.53 -7.96 -3.28
C ALA A 107 -6.88 -8.26 -1.91
N LYS A 108 -5.94 -9.21 -1.85
CA LYS A 108 -5.26 -9.61 -0.62
C LYS A 108 -4.67 -8.41 0.14
N ALA A 109 -3.96 -7.52 -0.57
CA ALA A 109 -3.39 -6.32 0.03
C ALA A 109 -4.43 -5.35 0.64
N CYS A 110 -5.67 -5.35 0.13
CA CYS A 110 -6.79 -4.59 0.69
C CYS A 110 -7.39 -5.26 1.93
N ARG A 111 -7.41 -6.59 1.99
CA ARG A 111 -7.90 -7.36 3.16
C ARG A 111 -6.95 -7.25 4.33
N ASP A 112 -5.66 -7.34 4.05
CA ASP A 112 -4.62 -7.37 5.08
C ASP A 112 -4.36 -5.98 5.69
N PHE A 113 -4.75 -4.89 5.04
CA PHE A 113 -4.53 -3.54 5.55
C PHE A 113 -5.25 -3.31 6.90
N PRO A 114 -4.57 -2.77 7.95
CA PRO A 114 -3.25 -2.13 7.93
C PRO A 114 -2.08 -3.05 8.30
N PHE A 115 -2.28 -4.34 8.50
CA PHE A 115 -1.27 -5.28 8.97
C PHE A 115 -0.22 -5.59 7.90
N LYS A 116 1.04 -5.73 8.34
CA LYS A 116 2.19 -6.11 7.51
C LYS A 116 3.13 -7.01 8.30
N LYS A 117 3.61 -8.09 7.68
CA LYS A 117 4.67 -8.93 8.24
C LYS A 117 6.02 -8.43 7.71
N ILE A 118 6.88 -7.94 8.60
CA ILE A 118 8.21 -7.41 8.26
C ILE A 118 9.19 -7.95 9.30
N PHE A 119 10.25 -8.64 8.86
CA PHE A 119 11.28 -9.24 9.73
C PHE A 119 10.71 -10.10 10.89
N GLY A 120 9.67 -10.90 10.62
CA GLY A 120 9.02 -11.73 11.64
C GLY A 120 8.07 -10.98 12.59
N PHE A 121 8.07 -9.65 12.57
CA PHE A 121 7.13 -8.83 13.34
C PHE A 121 5.83 -8.61 12.56
N GLU A 122 4.70 -8.70 13.26
CA GLU A 122 3.43 -8.18 12.76
C GLU A 122 3.33 -6.69 13.09
N LEU A 123 3.50 -5.84 12.09
CA LEU A 123 3.46 -4.39 12.21
C LEU A 123 2.18 -3.83 11.58
N LYS A 124 1.92 -2.56 11.87
CA LYS A 124 0.76 -1.84 11.32
C LYS A 124 1.21 -0.62 10.52
N ASP A 125 0.54 -0.37 9.40
CA ASP A 125 0.81 0.78 8.55
C ASP A 125 0.42 2.08 9.28
N TRP A 126 1.43 2.86 9.69
CA TRP A 126 1.27 4.13 10.43
C TRP A 126 0.44 5.19 9.70
N ARG A 127 0.21 5.03 8.39
CA ARG A 127 -0.67 5.92 7.61
C ARG A 127 -2.16 5.64 7.86
N CYS A 128 -2.50 4.56 8.54
CA CYS A 128 -3.87 4.26 8.93
C CYS A 128 -4.40 5.27 9.95
N SER A 129 -5.52 5.94 9.63
CA SER A 129 -6.12 6.94 10.54
C SER A 129 -6.66 6.34 11.84
N SER A 130 -6.99 5.05 11.88
CA SER A 130 -7.41 4.38 13.11
C SER A 130 -6.32 4.37 14.19
N LEU A 131 -5.06 4.33 13.78
CA LEU A 131 -3.91 4.17 14.68
C LEU A 131 -3.30 5.50 15.14
N LYS A 132 -3.79 6.61 14.58
CA LYS A 132 -3.38 7.98 14.94
C LYS A 132 -4.21 8.57 16.09
N LYS A 133 -5.24 7.85 16.54
CA LYS A 133 -5.97 8.18 17.75
C LYS A 133 -5.13 7.88 18.99
#